data_AF-A0A4Y2FF43-F1
#
_entry.id   AF-A0A4Y2FF43-F1
#
_cell.length_a   1.000
_cell.length_b   1.000
_cell.length_c   1.000
_cell.angle_alpha   90.00
_cell.angle_beta   90.00
_cell.angle_gamma   90.00
#
_symmetry.space_group_name_H-M   'P 1'
#
loop_
_entity.id
_entity.type
_entity.pdbx_description
1 polymer ?
#
loop_
_entity_poly.entity_id
_entity_poly.type
_entity_poly.pdbx_seq_one_letter_code
_entity_poly.pdbx_strand_id
1 'polypeptide(L)' 'MKEVYGQQCLARCTIFRWCQRYETGRVNIKDLPHPGQEHVVTNSATISAVDELIRQNPRITTREIAVELSISKGTVT' A
#
# COMPACT_ATOMS: atom_id res chain seq x y z
N MET A 1 -4.55 -31.94 -11.51
CA MET A 1 -4.55 -30.95 -10.39
C MET A 1 -5.73 -31.16 -9.45
N LYS A 2 -6.98 -31.06 -9.92
CA LYS A 2 -8.18 -31.29 -9.09
C LYS A 2 -8.29 -32.73 -8.54
N GLU A 3 -7.77 -33.72 -9.26
CA GLU A 3 -7.72 -35.12 -8.80
C GLU A 3 -6.81 -35.32 -7.57
N VAL A 4 -5.78 -34.49 -7.43
CA VAL A 4 -4.79 -34.60 -6.33
C VAL A 4 -5.11 -33.62 -5.20
N TYR A 5 -5.50 -32.39 -5.53
CA TYR A 5 -5.71 -31.29 -4.57
C TYR A 5 -7.19 -30.97 -4.32
N GLY A 6 -8.12 -31.66 -4.99
CA GLY A 6 -9.55 -31.48 -4.79
C GLY A 6 -10.01 -30.03 -4.95
N GLN A 7 -10.83 -29.57 -4.01
CA GLN A 7 -11.34 -28.18 -3.96
C GLN A 7 -10.28 -27.16 -3.58
N GLN A 8 -9.17 -27.56 -2.96
CA GLN A 8 -8.06 -26.67 -2.60
C GLN A 8 -7.11 -26.40 -3.78
N CYS A 9 -7.45 -26.91 -4.96
CA CYS A 9 -6.68 -26.69 -6.19
C CYS A 9 -6.67 -25.21 -6.57
N LEU A 10 -5.47 -24.67 -6.82
CA LEU A 10 -5.32 -23.35 -7.41
C LEU A 10 -5.94 -23.29 -8.81
N ALA A 11 -6.46 -22.12 -9.18
CA ALA A 11 -6.96 -21.87 -10.52
C ALA A 11 -5.84 -22.04 -11.57
N ARG A 12 -6.18 -22.55 -12.75
CA ARG A 12 -5.23 -22.80 -13.86
C ARG A 12 -4.42 -21.55 -14.23
N CYS A 13 -5.04 -20.38 -14.20
CA CYS A 13 -4.39 -19.09 -14.48
C CYS A 13 -3.30 -18.75 -13.44
N THR A 14 -3.53 -19.06 -12.16
CA THR A 14 -2.54 -18.85 -11.09
C THR A 14 -1.34 -19.76 -11.26
N ILE A 15 -1.57 -21.03 -11.62
CA ILE A 15 -0.50 -22.01 -11.88
C ILE A 15 0.37 -21.56 -13.06
N PHE A 16 -0.25 -21.16 -14.17
CA PHE A 16 0.48 -20.72 -15.35
C PHE A 16 1.34 -19.48 -15.09
N ARG A 17 0.81 -18.50 -14.34
CA ARG A 17 1.57 -17.31 -13.93
C ARG A 17 2.76 -17.65 -13.03
N TRP A 18 2.64 -18.68 -12.19
CA TRP A 18 3.75 -19.18 -11.38
C TRP A 18 4.82 -19.90 -12.21
N CYS A 19 4.42 -20.75 -13.17
CA CYS A 19 5.36 -21.41 -14.09
C CYS A 19 6.19 -20.39 -14.89
N GLN A 20 5.54 -19.37 -15.46
CA GLN A 20 6.24 -18.30 -16.18
C GLN A 20 7.25 -17.57 -15.29
N ARG A 21 6.87 -17.24 -14.05
CA ARG A 21 7.77 -16.57 -13.10
C ARG A 21 8.99 -17.44 -12.79
N TYR A 22 8.78 -18.74 -12.60
CA TYR A 22 9.85 -19.69 -12.37
C TYR A 22 10.80 -19.79 -13.58
N GLU A 23 10.27 -19.88 -14.79
CA GLU A 23 11.05 -19.88 -16.04
C GLU A 23 11.86 -18.60 -16.22
N THR A 24 11.35 -17.44 -15.76
CA THR A 24 12.10 -16.17 -15.73
C THR A 24 13.14 -16.08 -14.60
N GLY A 25 13.44 -17.18 -13.91
CA GLY A 25 14.48 -17.26 -12.88
C GLY A 25 14.02 -16.91 -11.47
N ARG A 26 12.71 -16.73 -11.22
CA ARG A 26 12.20 -16.50 -9.85
C ARG A 26 12.23 -17.81 -9.06
N VAL A 27 13.25 -17.94 -8.21
CA VAL A 27 13.42 -19.09 -7.29
C VAL A 27 12.75 -18.89 -5.93
N ASN A 28 12.43 -17.65 -5.56
CA ASN A 28 11.82 -17.35 -4.27
C ASN A 28 10.33 -17.73 -4.26
N ILE A 29 9.99 -18.68 -3.40
CA ILE A 29 8.64 -19.20 -3.16
C ILE A 29 7.80 -18.25 -2.31
N LYS A 30 8.44 -17.44 -1.45
CA LYS A 30 7.73 -16.47 -0.62
C LYS A 30 7.14 -15.36 -1.50
N ASP A 31 6.02 -14.82 -1.01
CA ASP A 31 5.46 -13.60 -1.58
C ASP A 31 6.49 -12.48 -1.44
N LEU A 32 6.62 -11.71 -2.52
CA LEU A 32 7.32 -10.43 -2.43
C LEU A 32 6.51 -9.51 -1.52
N PRO A 33 7.13 -8.50 -0.91
CA PRO A 33 6.38 -7.41 -0.30
C PRO A 33 5.27 -7.01 -1.27
N HIS A 34 4.02 -7.13 -0.83
CA HIS A 34 2.95 -6.52 -1.59
C HIS A 34 3.31 -5.03 -1.64
N PRO A 35 3.30 -4.38 -2.81
CA PRO A 35 3.28 -2.93 -2.82
C PRO A 35 2.02 -2.59 -2.01
N GLY A 36 2.22 -2.20 -0.75
CA GLY A 36 1.14 -1.73 0.08
C GLY A 36 0.62 -0.44 -0.53
N GLN A 37 -0.18 0.28 0.24
CA GLN A 37 -0.26 1.71 0.04
C GLN A 37 1.11 2.27 0.46
N GLU A 38 2.11 2.09 -0.40
CA GLU A 38 3.42 2.72 -0.25
C GLU A 38 3.16 4.21 -0.05
N HIS A 39 4.05 4.83 0.73
CA HIS A 39 4.21 6.25 1.08
C HIS A 39 4.08 7.27 -0.08
N VAL A 40 3.08 7.14 -0.93
CA VAL A 40 2.75 7.99 -2.07
C VAL A 40 1.84 9.13 -1.62
N VAL A 41 1.11 8.95 -0.51
CA VAL A 41 0.17 9.95 0.00
C VAL A 41 0.78 10.86 1.08
N THR A 42 1.86 10.44 1.74
CA THR A 42 2.59 11.23 2.74
C THR A 42 3.93 11.68 2.16
N ASN A 43 3.89 12.69 1.28
CA ASN A 43 5.09 13.40 0.84
C ASN A 43 5.75 14.05 2.06
N SER A 44 7.08 13.98 2.21
CA SER A 44 7.80 14.63 3.33
C SER A 44 7.46 16.11 3.46
N ALA A 45 7.21 16.80 2.33
CA ALA A 45 6.74 18.18 2.31
C ALA A 45 5.39 18.37 3.03
N THR A 46 4.44 17.44 2.87
CA THR A 46 3.15 17.49 3.57
C THR A 46 3.30 17.24 5.07
N ILE A 47 4.21 16.34 5.46
CA ILE A 47 4.50 16.08 6.88
C ILE A 47 5.10 17.33 7.55
N SER A 48 6.09 17.98 6.92
CA SER A 48 6.68 19.21 7.44
C SER A 48 5.67 20.36 7.56
N ALA A 49 4.79 20.53 6.56
CA ALA A 49 3.77 21.57 6.61
C ALA A 49 2.74 21.34 7.74
N VAL A 50 2.36 20.08 8.01
CA VAL A 50 1.52 19.72 9.15
C VAL A 50 2.24 20.02 10.48
N ASP A 51 3.52 19.67 10.62
CA ASP A 51 4.29 19.93 11.85
C ASP A 51 4.41 21.44 12.15
N GLU A 52 4.65 22.25 11.12
CA GLU A 52 4.67 23.72 11.25
C GLU A 52 3.32 24.29 11.70
N LEU A 53 2.21 23.82 11.13
CA LEU A 53 0.86 24.25 11.52
C LEU A 53 0.53 23.91 12.98
N ILE A 54 0.93 22.72 13.45
CA ILE A 54 0.74 22.30 14.85
C ILE A 54 1.60 23.16 15.80
N ARG A 55 2.85 23.44 15.42
CA ARG A 55 3.76 24.32 16.19
C ARG A 55 3.23 25.74 16.33
N GLN A 56 2.62 26.28 15.27
CA GLN A 56 2.05 27.62 15.27
C GLN A 56 0.74 27.68 16.07
N ASN A 57 -0.11 26.66 15.94
CA ASN A 57 -1.43 26.61 16.57
C ASN A 57 -1.70 25.22 17.18
N PRO A 58 -1.39 25.00 18.47
CA PRO A 58 -1.57 23.69 19.10
C PRO A 58 -3.03 23.25 19.27
N ARG A 59 -4.01 24.13 18.97
CA ARG A 59 -5.45 23.83 19.01
C ARG A 59 -6.07 23.60 17.62
N ILE A 60 -5.26 23.58 16.56
CA ILE A 60 -5.74 23.37 15.19
C ILE A 60 -6.38 21.98 15.04
N THR A 61 -7.51 21.92 14.33
CA THR A 61 -8.24 20.67 14.10
C THR A 61 -7.81 20.01 12.79
N THR A 62 -7.95 18.68 12.72
CA THR A 62 -7.67 17.90 11.50
C THR A 62 -8.44 18.39 10.27
N ARG A 63 -9.63 18.98 10.46
CA ARG A 63 -10.42 19.56 9.35
C ARG A 63 -9.79 20.82 8.80
N GLU A 64 -9.27 21.68 9.66
CA GLU A 64 -8.60 22.92 9.27
C GLU A 64 -7.29 22.61 8.54
N ILE A 65 -6.51 21.64 9.05
CA ILE A 65 -5.28 21.17 8.38
C ILE A 65 -5.61 20.60 6.98
N ALA A 66 -6.67 19.81 6.85
CA ALA A 66 -7.09 19.22 5.58
C ALA A 66 -7.50 20.30 4.55
N VAL A 67 -8.17 21.36 5.01
CA VAL A 67 -8.54 22.51 4.17
C VAL A 67 -7.31 23.30 3.74
N GLU A 68 -6.43 23.65 4.69
CA GLU A 68 -5.22 24.45 4.43
C GLU A 68 -4.27 23.75 3.46
N LEU A 69 -4.07 22.43 3.63
CA LEU A 69 -3.17 21.65 2.79
C LEU A 69 -3.85 21.05 1.56
N SER A 70 -5.16 21.28 1.37
CA SER A 70 -5.96 20.71 0.27
C SER A 70 -5.81 19.18 0.15
N ILE A 71 -5.73 18.49 1.29
CA ILE A 71 -5.55 17.03 1.38
C ILE A 71 -6.81 16.37 1.93
N SER A 72 -7.01 15.09 1.59
CA SER A 72 -8.16 14.36 2.11
C SER A 72 -8.07 14.24 3.63
N LYS A 73 -9.21 14.33 4.33
CA LYS A 73 -9.25 14.13 5.79
C LYS A 73 -8.65 12.77 6.20
N GLY A 74 -8.81 11.75 5.36
CA GLY A 74 -8.25 10.40 5.57
C GLY A 74 -6.73 10.32 5.45
N THR A 75 -6.07 11.39 5.01
CA THR A 75 -4.62 11.49 4.92
C THR A 75 -3.99 12.04 6.22
N VAL A 76 -4.76 12.79 7.02
CA VAL A 76 -4.30 13.48 8.25
C VAL A 76 -4.67 12.70 9.52
N THR A 77 -5.01 11.41 9.38
CA THR A 77 -5.44 10.54 10.49
C THR A 77 -4.29 10.07 11.34
#